data_AF-A0A225V302-F1
#
_entry.id   AF-A0A225V302-F1
#
_cell.length_a   1.000
_cell.length_b   1.000
_cell.length_c   1.000
_cell.angle_alpha   90.00
_cell.angle_beta   90.00
_cell.angle_gamma   90.00
#
_symmetry.space_group_name_H-M   'P 1'
#
loop_
_entity.id
_entity.type
_entity.pdbx_description
1 polymer ?
#
loop_
_entity_poly.entity_id
_entity_poly.type
_entity_poly.pdbx_seq_one_letter_code
_entity_poly.pdbx_strand_id
1 'polypeptide(L)'
;MKFPPGTANAVTESFGFPDYDPNLAKDEDVQALRERWDPVAFKELMDTRPWDVMFEGRSKFLILHVREDLGVISREAQDVIVTFISIHRRAIWWFGHWVFIDLEIDDSYSAECNKAKKKYKKHLDDRVAAGLEETILDEPGSWTIPAKCCHWTLMHESHIKDNGTRYTLNEQMELLDDQEPARVQWNTYASDKVRIKHLPEDYPLKLLKG
;
A
#
# COMPACT_ATOMS: atom_id res chain seq x y z
N MET A 1 24.70 9.95 1.25
CA MET A 1 23.72 11.06 1.33
C MET A 1 22.82 10.80 2.54
N LYS A 2 22.71 11.74 3.49
CA LYS A 2 21.74 11.64 4.59
C LYS A 2 20.49 12.39 4.16
N PHE A 3 19.37 11.69 4.00
CA PHE A 3 18.06 12.35 3.87
C PHE A 3 17.64 12.88 5.25
N PRO A 4 17.24 14.15 5.39
CA PRO A 4 16.73 14.65 6.66
C PRO A 4 15.29 14.14 6.89
N PRO A 5 14.90 13.80 8.13
CA PRO A 5 13.51 13.48 8.45
C PRO A 5 12.76 14.77 8.80
N GLY A 6 11.58 14.97 8.21
CA GLY A 6 10.60 15.91 8.74
C GLY A 6 9.67 16.50 7.70
N THR A 7 8.47 15.94 7.58
CA THR A 7 7.31 16.56 6.91
C THR A 7 6.68 17.67 7.77
N ALA A 8 7.40 18.23 8.74
CA ALA A 8 6.86 19.14 9.75
C ALA A 8 6.50 20.53 9.21
N ASN A 9 6.86 20.83 7.96
CA ASN A 9 6.65 22.13 7.30
C ASN A 9 5.93 21.98 5.95
N ALA A 10 4.93 21.09 5.84
CA ALA A 10 4.09 21.07 4.64
C ALA A 10 3.32 22.40 4.55
N VAL A 11 3.60 23.15 3.48
CA VAL A 11 3.02 24.46 3.17
C VAL A 11 1.57 24.25 2.72
N THR A 12 0.66 25.10 3.21
CA THR A 12 -0.79 25.12 2.95
C THR A 12 -1.20 24.82 1.51
N GLU A 13 -2.23 23.97 1.34
CA GLU A 13 -2.78 23.56 0.04
C GLU A 13 -3.66 24.62 -0.64
N SER A 14 -3.65 24.59 -1.97
CA SER A 14 -4.67 25.19 -2.85
C SER A 14 -5.64 24.11 -3.32
N PHE A 15 -6.91 24.47 -3.51
CA PHE A 15 -8.08 23.63 -3.84
C PHE A 15 -7.98 22.71 -5.10
N GLY A 16 -6.81 22.58 -5.73
CA GLY A 16 -6.61 21.85 -6.99
C GLY A 16 -5.35 20.98 -7.08
N PHE A 17 -4.63 20.72 -5.97
CA PHE A 17 -3.51 19.78 -5.96
C PHE A 17 -3.85 18.57 -5.07
N PRO A 18 -4.37 17.46 -5.63
CA PRO A 18 -4.82 16.29 -4.88
C PRO A 18 -3.70 15.37 -4.35
N ASP A 19 -2.43 15.71 -4.61
CA ASP A 19 -1.30 14.77 -4.50
C ASP A 19 -0.56 14.80 -3.15
N TYR A 20 -1.05 15.54 -2.14
CA TYR A 20 -0.43 15.56 -0.82
C TYR A 20 -1.42 15.52 0.35
N ASP A 21 -0.84 15.27 1.53
CA ASP A 21 -1.49 15.05 2.82
C ASP A 21 -2.43 16.23 3.16
N PRO A 22 -3.74 16.01 3.34
CA PRO A 22 -4.66 17.11 3.57
C PRO A 22 -4.32 17.86 4.84
N ASN A 23 -4.67 19.14 4.89
CA ASN A 23 -4.39 19.96 6.05
C ASN A 23 -5.26 19.57 7.27
N LEU A 24 -4.78 18.59 8.03
CA LEU A 24 -5.43 18.06 9.23
C LEU A 24 -5.59 19.09 10.35
N ALA A 25 -4.93 20.25 10.26
CA ALA A 25 -5.09 21.33 11.25
C ALA A 25 -6.34 22.19 11.01
N LYS A 26 -7.03 22.01 9.88
CA LYS A 26 -8.25 22.75 9.53
C LYS A 26 -9.43 21.79 9.47
N ASP A 27 -10.28 21.87 10.48
CA ASP A 27 -11.49 21.04 10.57
C ASP A 27 -12.42 21.20 9.36
N GLU A 28 -12.47 22.40 8.77
CA GLU A 28 -13.25 22.70 7.55
C GLU A 28 -12.77 21.88 6.34
N ASP A 29 -11.44 21.76 6.15
CA ASP A 29 -10.87 20.99 5.04
C ASP A 29 -11.11 19.48 5.25
N VAL A 30 -10.96 19.00 6.47
CA VAL A 30 -11.27 17.60 6.84
C VAL A 30 -12.75 17.29 6.62
N GLN A 31 -13.64 18.19 7.01
CA GLN A 31 -15.08 18.04 6.83
C GLN A 31 -15.45 18.03 5.34
N ALA A 32 -14.89 18.92 4.53
CA ALA A 32 -15.12 18.97 3.09
C ALA A 32 -14.64 17.68 2.38
N LEU A 33 -13.61 17.00 2.90
CA LEU A 33 -13.18 15.70 2.40
C LEU A 33 -14.13 14.58 2.81
N ARG A 34 -14.61 14.57 4.06
CA ARG A 34 -15.62 13.62 4.53
C ARG A 34 -16.92 13.71 3.74
N GLU A 35 -17.31 14.91 3.31
CA GLU A 35 -18.51 15.11 2.50
C GLU A 35 -18.41 14.48 1.10
N ARG A 36 -17.19 14.18 0.62
CA ARG A 36 -16.98 13.45 -0.64
C ARG A 36 -17.15 11.94 -0.49
N TRP A 37 -17.16 11.44 0.74
CA TRP A 37 -17.32 10.02 1.01
C TRP A 37 -18.78 9.60 0.87
N ASP A 38 -19.05 8.77 -0.13
CA ASP A 38 -20.34 8.10 -0.30
C ASP A 38 -20.26 6.70 0.35
N PRO A 39 -20.98 6.44 1.46
CA PRO A 39 -20.93 5.16 2.15
C PRO A 39 -21.45 3.99 1.29
N VAL A 40 -22.34 4.23 0.33
CA VAL A 40 -22.89 3.20 -0.56
C VAL A 40 -21.84 2.80 -1.58
N ALA A 41 -21.31 3.78 -2.33
CA ALA A 41 -20.25 3.52 -3.31
C ALA A 41 -19.00 2.94 -2.64
N PHE A 42 -18.67 3.41 -1.44
CA PHE A 42 -17.54 2.89 -0.67
C PHE A 42 -17.74 1.44 -0.24
N LYS A 43 -18.94 1.08 0.21
CA LYS A 43 -19.26 -0.31 0.51
C LYS A 43 -19.13 -1.18 -0.73
N GLU A 44 -19.62 -0.72 -1.89
CA GLU A 44 -19.47 -1.42 -3.16
C GLU A 44 -18.00 -1.65 -3.53
N LEU A 45 -17.13 -0.65 -3.34
CA LEU A 45 -15.67 -0.81 -3.49
C LEU A 45 -15.12 -1.85 -2.52
N MET A 46 -15.47 -1.79 -1.23
CA MET A 46 -14.97 -2.75 -0.24
C MET A 46 -15.45 -4.18 -0.53
N ASP A 47 -16.64 -4.34 -1.10
CA ASP A 47 -17.20 -5.63 -1.51
C ASP A 47 -16.46 -6.26 -2.70
N THR A 48 -15.74 -5.46 -3.54
CA THR A 48 -14.85 -6.01 -4.59
C THR A 48 -13.57 -6.61 -4.03
N ARG A 49 -13.25 -6.34 -2.75
CA ARG A 49 -12.07 -6.86 -2.04
C ARG A 49 -10.78 -6.48 -2.76
N PRO A 50 -10.49 -5.18 -2.95
CA PRO A 50 -9.31 -4.72 -3.71
C PRO A 50 -7.98 -5.24 -3.15
N TRP A 51 -7.94 -5.52 -1.85
CA TRP A 51 -6.77 -6.15 -1.20
C TRP A 51 -6.49 -7.59 -1.68
N ASP A 52 -7.49 -8.35 -2.14
CA ASP A 52 -7.29 -9.68 -2.72
C ASP A 52 -6.62 -9.53 -4.09
N VAL A 53 -7.09 -8.59 -4.91
CA VAL A 53 -6.49 -8.24 -6.20
C VAL A 53 -5.05 -7.79 -6.02
N MET A 54 -4.80 -6.88 -5.07
CA MET A 54 -3.45 -6.42 -4.73
C MET A 54 -2.54 -7.58 -4.29
N PHE A 55 -3.05 -8.51 -3.46
CA PHE A 55 -2.27 -9.66 -3.01
C PHE A 55 -1.96 -10.66 -4.13
N GLU A 56 -2.91 -10.91 -5.02
CA GLU A 56 -2.69 -11.81 -6.16
C GLU A 56 -1.75 -11.22 -7.21
N GLY A 57 -1.83 -9.91 -7.42
CA GLY A 57 -0.97 -9.15 -8.33
C GLY A 57 0.46 -8.90 -7.81
N ARG A 58 0.74 -9.27 -6.56
CA ARG A 58 2.05 -9.07 -5.92
C ARG A 58 3.18 -9.74 -6.69
N SER A 59 4.41 -9.23 -6.53
CA SER A 59 5.60 -9.94 -6.98
C SER A 59 5.69 -11.29 -6.28
N LYS A 60 5.60 -12.35 -7.08
CA LYS A 60 5.83 -13.73 -6.63
C LYS A 60 7.28 -14.12 -6.86
N PHE A 61 8.20 -13.18 -7.09
CA PHE A 61 9.59 -13.49 -7.36
C PHE A 61 10.51 -12.70 -6.43
N LEU A 62 11.62 -13.33 -6.06
CA LEU A 62 12.77 -12.60 -5.54
C LEU A 62 13.47 -11.93 -6.71
N ILE A 63 13.65 -10.63 -6.61
CA ILE A 63 14.28 -9.82 -7.64
C ILE A 63 15.68 -9.43 -7.19
N LEU A 64 15.89 -9.21 -5.89
CA LEU A 64 17.18 -8.79 -5.34
C LEU A 64 18.07 -9.98 -4.95
N HIS A 65 17.48 -11.11 -4.57
CA HIS A 65 18.19 -12.29 -4.08
C HIS A 65 17.89 -13.56 -4.87
N VAL A 66 18.86 -14.46 -4.91
CA VAL A 66 18.68 -15.84 -5.39
C VAL A 66 18.35 -16.72 -4.20
N ARG A 67 17.21 -17.41 -4.20
CA ARG A 67 16.75 -18.17 -3.01
C ARG A 67 17.70 -19.31 -2.63
N GLU A 68 18.41 -19.88 -3.59
CA GLU A 68 19.39 -20.95 -3.38
C GLU A 68 20.57 -20.48 -2.54
N ASP A 69 20.93 -19.21 -2.66
CA ASP A 69 22.04 -18.57 -1.95
C ASP A 69 21.62 -18.10 -0.55
N LEU A 70 20.31 -17.99 -0.29
CA LEU A 70 19.81 -17.58 1.01
C LEU A 70 20.01 -18.65 2.08
N GLY A 71 20.36 -18.23 3.30
CA GLY A 71 20.35 -19.11 4.47
C GLY A 71 18.95 -19.70 4.76
N VAL A 72 18.90 -20.78 5.52
CA VAL A 72 17.63 -21.45 5.88
C VAL A 72 16.66 -20.47 6.56
N ILE A 73 17.18 -19.65 7.49
CA ILE A 73 16.41 -18.63 8.22
C ILE A 73 15.76 -17.63 7.27
N SER A 74 16.50 -17.15 6.28
CA SER A 74 16.04 -16.23 5.25
C SER A 74 14.94 -16.84 4.38
N ARG A 75 15.08 -18.11 3.98
CA ARG A 75 14.05 -18.81 3.20
C ARG A 75 12.76 -19.01 4.00
N GLU A 76 12.86 -19.40 5.27
CA GLU A 76 11.69 -19.57 6.14
C GLU A 76 11.00 -18.22 6.44
N ALA A 77 11.79 -17.16 6.62
CA ALA A 77 11.25 -15.82 6.86
C ALA A 77 10.40 -15.32 5.70
N GLN A 78 10.77 -15.62 4.44
CA GLN A 78 9.96 -15.27 3.27
C GLN A 78 8.57 -15.87 3.34
N ASP A 79 8.47 -17.18 3.62
CA ASP A 79 7.19 -17.87 3.66
C ASP A 79 6.31 -17.33 4.82
N VAL A 80 6.94 -16.96 5.94
CA VAL A 80 6.27 -16.29 7.07
C VAL A 80 5.78 -14.89 6.71
N ILE A 81 6.61 -14.09 6.01
CA ILE A 81 6.26 -12.74 5.56
C ILE A 81 5.05 -12.82 4.62
N VAL A 82 5.10 -13.69 3.61
CA VAL A 82 3.99 -13.89 2.66
C VAL A 82 2.72 -14.36 3.39
N THR A 83 2.85 -15.25 4.37
CA THR A 83 1.71 -15.68 5.21
C THR A 83 1.12 -14.52 5.99
N PHE A 84 1.95 -13.68 6.61
CA PHE A 84 1.50 -12.49 7.34
C PHE A 84 0.75 -11.53 6.41
N ILE A 85 1.34 -11.25 5.25
CA ILE A 85 0.75 -10.39 4.22
C ILE A 85 -0.61 -10.95 3.80
N SER A 86 -0.69 -12.25 3.50
CA SER A 86 -1.94 -12.90 3.15
C SER A 86 -3.00 -12.65 4.22
N ILE A 87 -2.70 -12.89 5.50
CA ILE A 87 -3.67 -12.71 6.59
C ILE A 87 -4.09 -11.24 6.77
N HIS A 88 -3.17 -10.30 6.59
CA HIS A 88 -3.36 -8.89 6.93
C HIS A 88 -3.52 -7.95 5.72
N ARG A 89 -3.62 -8.48 4.51
CA ARG A 89 -3.70 -7.71 3.24
C ARG A 89 -4.74 -6.60 3.22
N ARG A 90 -5.91 -6.79 3.87
CA ARG A 90 -6.93 -5.75 3.99
C ARG A 90 -6.42 -4.53 4.77
N ALA A 91 -5.79 -4.76 5.93
CA ALA A 91 -5.20 -3.70 6.73
C ALA A 91 -4.01 -3.03 6.02
N ILE A 92 -3.22 -3.80 5.26
CA ILE A 92 -2.11 -3.25 4.47
C ILE A 92 -2.63 -2.36 3.34
N TRP A 93 -3.67 -2.81 2.62
CA TRP A 93 -4.33 -2.00 1.60
C TRP A 93 -4.87 -0.70 2.19
N TRP A 94 -5.52 -0.79 3.35
CA TRP A 94 -6.06 0.37 4.05
C TRP A 94 -5.00 1.40 4.43
N PHE A 95 -3.80 0.97 4.84
CA PHE A 95 -2.67 1.87 5.07
C PHE A 95 -2.21 2.63 3.81
N GLY A 96 -2.34 2.01 2.63
CA GLY A 96 -2.00 2.64 1.35
C GLY A 96 -3.10 3.54 0.76
N HIS A 97 -4.34 3.38 1.24
CA HIS A 97 -5.56 3.95 0.63
C HIS A 97 -6.47 4.61 1.68
N TRP A 98 -5.89 5.34 2.63
CA TRP A 98 -6.66 5.87 3.75
C TRP A 98 -7.60 6.98 3.32
N VAL A 99 -8.91 6.77 3.45
CA VAL A 99 -9.95 7.75 3.11
C VAL A 99 -10.51 8.38 4.39
N PHE A 100 -10.87 9.66 4.34
CA PHE A 100 -11.58 10.34 5.43
C PHE A 100 -13.04 9.91 5.46
N ILE A 101 -13.38 9.05 6.42
CA ILE A 101 -14.73 8.50 6.60
C ILE A 101 -15.33 8.93 7.93
N ASP A 102 -16.52 8.41 8.25
CA ASP A 102 -17.16 8.55 9.55
C ASP A 102 -16.23 8.15 10.70
N LEU A 103 -16.23 8.93 11.79
CA LEU A 103 -15.31 8.77 12.92
C LEU A 103 -15.39 7.40 13.59
N GLU A 104 -16.58 6.83 13.77
CA GLU A 104 -16.72 5.53 14.44
C GLU A 104 -16.16 4.40 13.57
N ILE A 105 -16.40 4.50 12.25
CA ILE A 105 -15.89 3.54 11.27
C ILE A 105 -14.37 3.68 11.15
N ASP A 106 -13.87 4.92 11.11
CA ASP A 106 -12.44 5.26 11.05
C ASP A 106 -11.67 4.67 12.24
N ASP A 107 -12.18 4.85 13.46
CA ASP A 107 -11.59 4.31 14.69
C ASP A 107 -11.46 2.79 14.66
N SER A 108 -12.48 2.09 14.12
CA SER A 108 -12.47 0.64 13.98
C SER A 108 -11.36 0.16 13.04
N TYR A 109 -11.26 0.75 11.85
CA TYR A 109 -10.20 0.42 10.89
C TYR A 109 -8.81 0.79 11.42
N SER A 110 -8.68 1.95 12.05
CA SER A 110 -7.46 2.40 12.71
C SER A 110 -6.96 1.39 13.73
N ALA A 111 -7.85 0.87 14.58
CA ALA A 111 -7.51 -0.11 15.60
C ALA A 111 -7.02 -1.45 14.98
N GLU A 112 -7.71 -1.95 13.95
CA GLU A 112 -7.30 -3.16 13.22
C GLU A 112 -5.91 -2.98 12.60
N CYS A 113 -5.70 -1.87 11.89
CA CYS A 113 -4.46 -1.52 11.21
C CYS A 113 -3.29 -1.39 12.20
N ASN A 114 -3.47 -0.66 13.29
CA ASN A 114 -2.46 -0.50 14.33
C ASN A 114 -2.07 -1.83 14.99
N LYS A 115 -3.03 -2.73 15.19
CA LYS A 115 -2.77 -4.08 15.73
C LYS A 115 -1.97 -4.92 14.76
N ALA A 116 -2.31 -4.92 13.47
CA ALA A 116 -1.58 -5.65 12.44
C ALA A 116 -0.13 -5.15 12.34
N LYS A 117 0.06 -3.82 12.29
CA LYS A 117 1.38 -3.19 12.22
C LYS A 117 2.29 -3.54 13.40
N LYS A 118 1.77 -3.47 14.63
CA LYS A 118 2.55 -3.82 15.84
C LYS A 118 2.98 -5.29 15.82
N LYS A 119 2.08 -6.19 15.42
CA LYS A 119 2.38 -7.62 15.30
C LYS A 119 3.44 -7.86 14.23
N TYR A 120 3.31 -7.24 13.06
CA TYR A 120 4.25 -7.44 11.97
C TYR A 120 5.64 -6.97 12.34
N LYS A 121 5.75 -5.73 12.87
CA LYS A 121 7.03 -5.16 13.28
C LYS A 121 7.74 -6.07 14.28
N LYS A 122 7.02 -6.54 15.31
CA LYS A 122 7.60 -7.48 16.28
C LYS A 122 8.10 -8.76 15.60
N HIS A 123 7.30 -9.34 14.70
CA HIS A 123 7.69 -10.55 13.98
C HIS A 123 8.93 -10.35 13.10
N LEU A 124 9.06 -9.20 12.43
CA LEU A 124 10.26 -8.87 11.65
C LEU A 124 11.48 -8.67 12.57
N ASP A 125 11.33 -7.88 13.64
CA ASP A 125 12.39 -7.61 14.61
C ASP A 125 12.92 -8.93 15.23
N ASP A 126 12.03 -9.85 15.62
CA ASP A 126 12.40 -11.17 16.16
C ASP A 126 13.19 -12.02 15.14
N ARG A 127 12.90 -11.89 13.84
CA ARG A 127 13.58 -12.62 12.77
C ARG A 127 14.94 -12.03 12.44
N VAL A 128 15.05 -10.70 12.40
CA VAL A 128 16.34 -10.00 12.27
C VAL A 128 17.27 -10.39 13.43
N ALA A 129 16.75 -10.42 14.66
CA ALA A 129 17.50 -10.90 15.82
C ALA A 129 17.93 -12.38 15.71
N ALA A 130 17.16 -13.21 14.99
CA ALA A 130 17.50 -14.59 14.71
C ALA A 130 18.48 -14.77 13.52
N GLY A 131 18.91 -13.69 12.86
CA GLY A 131 19.86 -13.73 11.74
C GLY A 131 19.23 -13.67 10.34
N LEU A 132 17.99 -13.14 10.23
CA LEU A 132 17.44 -12.75 8.92
C LEU A 132 18.30 -11.66 8.30
N GLU A 133 18.67 -11.84 7.04
CA GLU A 133 19.30 -10.79 6.25
C GLU A 133 18.30 -9.66 5.98
N GLU A 134 18.59 -8.44 6.45
CA GLU A 134 17.65 -7.31 6.38
C GLU A 134 17.31 -6.90 4.94
N THR A 135 18.21 -7.13 3.99
CA THR A 135 18.01 -6.87 2.55
C THR A 135 16.82 -7.63 1.96
N ILE A 136 16.39 -8.73 2.59
CA ILE A 136 15.18 -9.47 2.17
C ILE A 136 13.91 -8.65 2.40
N LEU A 137 13.92 -7.72 3.36
CA LEU A 137 12.78 -6.84 3.61
C LEU A 137 12.59 -5.81 2.49
N ASP A 138 13.65 -5.57 1.70
CA ASP A 138 13.61 -4.70 0.51
C ASP A 138 13.10 -5.44 -0.74
N GLU A 139 12.89 -6.76 -0.67
CA GLU A 139 12.30 -7.51 -1.76
C GLU A 139 10.87 -7.04 -2.04
N PRO A 140 10.48 -6.85 -3.31
CA PRO A 140 9.12 -6.42 -3.65
C PRO A 140 8.01 -7.34 -3.13
N GLY A 141 8.32 -8.63 -2.91
CA GLY A 141 7.41 -9.61 -2.32
C GLY A 141 7.25 -9.52 -0.79
N SER A 142 8.06 -8.72 -0.11
CA SER A 142 8.11 -8.64 1.35
C SER A 142 7.17 -7.61 1.98
N TRP A 143 6.51 -6.75 1.17
CA TRP A 143 5.57 -5.66 1.54
C TRP A 143 5.87 -4.95 2.86
N THR A 144 6.24 -3.68 2.78
CA THR A 144 6.49 -2.86 3.96
C THR A 144 5.21 -2.16 4.41
N ILE A 145 4.87 -2.24 5.71
CA ILE A 145 3.76 -1.45 6.25
C ILE A 145 4.26 -0.03 6.51
N PRO A 146 3.71 1.01 5.84
CA PRO A 146 4.15 2.38 6.02
C PRO A 146 4.08 2.87 7.48
N ALA A 147 5.00 3.76 7.85
CA ALA A 147 5.01 4.37 9.17
C ALA A 147 3.78 5.26 9.43
N LYS A 148 3.21 5.84 8.37
CA LYS A 148 1.98 6.65 8.36
C LYS A 148 1.05 6.16 7.25
N CYS A 149 -0.25 6.38 7.41
CA CYS A 149 -1.21 6.14 6.33
C CYS A 149 -0.93 7.06 5.14
N CYS A 150 -1.15 6.55 3.94
CA CYS A 150 -1.16 7.33 2.71
C CYS A 150 -2.60 7.75 2.44
N HIS A 151 -2.90 9.04 2.57
CA HIS A 151 -4.24 9.55 2.34
C HIS A 151 -4.63 9.41 0.86
N TRP A 152 -5.86 8.96 0.63
CA TRP A 152 -6.52 8.99 -0.65
C TRP A 152 -7.60 10.06 -0.62
N THR A 153 -7.32 11.18 -1.29
CA THR A 153 -8.24 12.29 -1.45
C THR A 153 -9.26 11.94 -2.53
N LEU A 154 -10.50 11.66 -2.13
CA LEU A 154 -11.58 11.39 -3.09
C LEU A 154 -11.81 12.60 -4.00
N MET A 155 -12.01 12.32 -5.29
CA MET A 155 -12.22 13.37 -6.28
C MET A 155 -13.48 14.16 -5.95
N HIS A 156 -13.39 15.49 -6.11
CA HIS A 156 -14.55 16.35 -5.97
C HIS A 156 -15.55 16.09 -7.11
N GLU A 157 -16.84 16.30 -6.87
CA GLU A 157 -17.89 16.01 -7.85
C GLU A 157 -17.82 16.82 -9.15
N SER A 158 -17.06 17.92 -9.15
CA SER A 158 -16.77 18.71 -10.35
C SER A 158 -15.74 18.04 -11.27
N HIS A 159 -15.02 17.02 -10.80
CA HIS A 159 -14.11 16.23 -11.62
C HIS A 159 -14.93 15.20 -12.40
N ILE A 160 -15.20 15.55 -13.65
CA ILE A 160 -15.96 14.72 -14.60
C ILE A 160 -15.07 14.30 -15.77
N LYS A 161 -15.39 13.14 -16.34
CA LYS A 161 -14.78 12.65 -17.58
C LYS A 161 -15.23 13.50 -18.77
N ASP A 162 -14.53 13.39 -19.90
CA ASP A 162 -14.86 14.08 -21.15
C ASP A 162 -16.30 13.81 -21.65
N ASN A 163 -16.85 12.64 -21.30
CA ASN A 163 -18.23 12.26 -21.63
C ASN A 163 -19.29 12.82 -20.65
N GLY A 164 -18.89 13.67 -19.70
CA GLY A 164 -19.76 14.29 -18.71
C GLY A 164 -20.12 13.40 -17.50
N THR A 165 -19.60 12.17 -17.42
CA THR A 165 -19.89 11.26 -16.30
C THR A 165 -18.85 11.39 -15.18
N ARG A 166 -19.27 11.14 -13.93
CA ARG A 166 -18.38 11.12 -12.76
C ARG A 166 -17.47 9.87 -12.77
N TYR A 167 -16.32 9.99 -12.13
CA TYR A 167 -15.46 8.84 -11.84
C TYR A 167 -16.04 8.00 -10.69
N THR A 168 -16.19 6.70 -10.92
CA THR A 168 -16.51 5.73 -9.87
C THR A 168 -15.33 5.58 -8.91
N LEU A 169 -15.56 5.09 -7.68
CA LEU A 169 -14.47 4.87 -6.73
C LEU A 169 -13.45 3.83 -7.23
N ASN A 170 -13.87 2.83 -8.00
CA ASN A 170 -12.93 1.89 -8.65
C ASN A 170 -12.04 2.61 -9.66
N GLU A 171 -12.61 3.44 -10.55
CA GLU A 171 -11.81 4.22 -11.51
C GLU A 171 -10.85 5.18 -10.80
N GLN A 172 -11.29 5.81 -9.71
CA GLN A 172 -10.42 6.68 -8.90
C GLN A 172 -9.27 5.91 -8.23
N MET A 173 -9.54 4.70 -7.71
CA MET A 173 -8.53 3.83 -7.12
C MET A 173 -7.51 3.37 -8.17
N GLU A 174 -7.97 2.96 -9.35
CA GLU A 174 -7.09 2.54 -10.45
C GLU A 174 -6.15 3.69 -10.88
N LEU A 175 -6.69 4.91 -11.02
CA LEU A 175 -5.89 6.10 -11.32
C LEU A 175 -4.88 6.41 -10.21
N LEU A 176 -5.30 6.30 -8.94
CA LEU A 176 -4.43 6.51 -7.78
C LEU A 176 -3.27 5.51 -7.77
N ASP A 177 -3.57 4.23 -7.97
CA ASP A 177 -2.58 3.16 -7.98
C ASP A 177 -1.58 3.30 -9.13
N ASP A 178 -2.05 3.67 -10.32
CA ASP A 178 -1.21 3.91 -11.48
C ASP A 178 -0.29 5.13 -11.29
N GLN A 179 -0.78 6.18 -10.64
CA GLN A 179 0.00 7.39 -10.34
C GLN A 179 0.99 7.18 -9.18
N GLU A 180 0.60 6.38 -8.20
CA GLU A 180 1.40 6.09 -7.00
C GLU A 180 1.57 4.57 -6.73
N PRO A 181 2.36 3.85 -7.57
CA PRO A 181 2.58 2.40 -7.43
C PRO A 181 3.06 1.92 -6.06
N ALA A 182 3.67 2.80 -5.27
CA ALA A 182 4.12 2.48 -3.91
C ALA A 182 2.94 2.11 -2.98
N ARG A 183 1.73 2.62 -3.22
CA ARG A 183 0.51 2.31 -2.44
C ARG A 183 0.13 0.84 -2.52
N VAL A 184 0.41 0.21 -3.65
CA VAL A 184 0.26 -1.22 -3.88
C VAL A 184 1.58 -1.98 -3.76
N GLN A 185 2.57 -1.42 -3.06
CA GLN A 185 3.87 -2.06 -2.82
C GLN A 185 4.60 -2.42 -4.12
N TRP A 186 4.52 -1.54 -5.13
CA TRP A 186 5.11 -1.70 -6.47
C TRP A 186 4.50 -2.84 -7.30
N ASN A 187 3.29 -3.25 -6.94
CA ASN A 187 2.58 -4.36 -7.58
C ASN A 187 1.48 -3.93 -8.55
N THR A 188 1.41 -2.65 -8.95
CA THR A 188 0.58 -2.25 -10.09
C THR A 188 0.97 -3.06 -11.32
N TYR A 189 0.03 -3.20 -12.25
CA TYR A 189 -0.08 -4.14 -13.38
C TYR A 189 1.09 -4.20 -14.39
N ALA A 190 2.32 -3.88 -14.01
CA ALA A 190 3.50 -4.41 -14.65
C ALA A 190 3.54 -5.93 -14.43
N SER A 191 3.15 -6.73 -15.44
CA SER A 191 3.33 -8.19 -15.38
C SER A 191 4.74 -8.57 -14.90
N ASP A 192 4.93 -9.74 -14.30
CA ASP A 192 6.27 -10.17 -13.87
C ASP A 192 7.29 -10.10 -15.03
N LYS A 193 6.84 -10.33 -16.27
CA LYS A 193 7.63 -10.13 -17.50
C LYS A 193 8.13 -8.69 -17.68
N VAL A 194 7.32 -7.69 -17.35
CA VAL A 194 7.72 -6.27 -17.38
C VAL A 194 8.66 -5.98 -16.21
N ARG A 195 8.37 -6.51 -15.01
CA ARG A 195 9.19 -6.30 -13.81
C ARG A 195 10.61 -6.82 -13.98
N ILE A 196 10.79 -8.00 -14.58
CA ILE A 196 12.10 -8.63 -14.78
C ILE A 196 12.80 -8.21 -16.08
N LYS A 197 12.19 -7.37 -16.94
CA LYS A 197 12.74 -7.01 -18.26
C LYS A 197 14.14 -6.39 -18.19
N HIS A 198 14.47 -5.75 -17.08
CA HIS A 198 15.77 -5.12 -16.85
C HIS A 198 16.85 -6.11 -16.39
N LEU A 199 16.46 -7.33 -16.00
CA LEU A 199 17.39 -8.38 -15.56
C LEU A 199 18.01 -9.07 -16.80
N PRO A 200 19.26 -9.55 -16.69
CA PRO A 200 19.87 -10.40 -17.72
C PRO A 200 19.03 -11.64 -18.02
N GLU A 201 19.07 -12.15 -19.26
CA GLU A 201 18.30 -13.34 -19.68
C GLU A 201 18.66 -14.60 -18.87
N ASP A 202 19.87 -14.67 -18.31
CA ASP A 202 20.40 -15.77 -17.51
C ASP A 202 20.18 -15.59 -15.99
N TYR A 203 19.42 -14.57 -15.56
CA TYR A 203 19.16 -14.35 -14.14
C TYR A 203 18.32 -15.49 -13.54
N PRO A 204 18.76 -16.12 -12.43
CA PRO A 204 18.08 -17.26 -11.83
C PRO A 204 16.83 -16.83 -11.06
N LEU A 205 15.74 -16.58 -11.79
CA LEU A 205 14.44 -16.22 -11.22
C LEU A 205 13.82 -17.39 -10.46
N LYS A 206 13.25 -17.09 -9.29
CA LYS A 206 12.51 -18.10 -8.52
C LYS A 206 11.17 -17.60 -8.02
N LEU A 207 10.16 -18.43 -8.24
CA LEU A 207 8.80 -18.24 -7.77
C LEU A 207 8.69 -18.50 -6.26
N LEU A 208 8.31 -17.48 -5.52
CA LEU A 208 7.77 -17.53 -4.16
C LEU A 208 6.40 -18.20 -4.21
N LYS A 209 6.29 -19.36 -3.57
CA LYS A 209 5.01 -20.04 -3.38
C LYS A 209 4.28 -19.40 -2.20
N GLY A 210 3.04 -19.00 -2.39
CA GLY A 210 2.11 -18.54 -1.36
C GLY A 210 0.75 -19.15 -1.62
#